data_AF-E4TD48-F1
#
_entry.id   AF-E4TD48-F1
#
_cell.length_a   1.000
_cell.length_b   1.000
_cell.length_c   1.000
_cell.angle_alpha   90.00
_cell.angle_beta   90.00
_cell.angle_gamma   90.00
#
_symmetry.space_group_name_H-M   'P 1'
#
loop_
_entity.id
_entity.type
_entity.pdbx_description
1 polymer ?
#
loop_
_entity_poly.entity_id
_entity_poly.type
_entity_poly.pdbx_seq_one_letter_code
_entity_poly.pdbx_strand_id
1 'polypeptide(L)'
;MYWILEVLKIVTPTIAVIVSAIVSTIVLSRKIRQELKGNIERQKYEDILHAHKQMYRLLAYMTDQDNPKNLLKWEVPKGQKDKIHYINRANAQAFLRELPELFYGEGCGLFLSEEVTKKFFEYRSIVHKLLLAEQNSTEAEFRLKNEEAATRMKVLHHKLSQSIRQCLKIEQRDLKAL
;
A
#
# COMPACT_ATOMS: atom_id res chain seq x y z
N MET A 1 44.93 -57.81 23.94
CA MET A 1 43.53 -57.70 23.44
C MET A 1 42.60 -56.92 24.37
N TYR A 2 42.83 -56.89 25.69
CA TYR A 2 41.99 -56.16 26.67
C TYR A 2 42.03 -54.62 26.56
N TRP A 3 43.21 -54.04 26.36
CA TRP A 3 43.39 -52.57 26.27
C TRP A 3 42.65 -51.91 25.10
N ILE A 4 42.48 -52.62 23.98
CA ILE A 4 41.79 -52.09 22.78
C ILE A 4 40.29 -51.92 23.07
N LEU A 5 39.68 -52.86 23.81
CA LEU A 5 38.27 -52.81 24.19
C LEU A 5 37.99 -51.69 25.20
N GLU A 6 38.94 -51.38 26.06
CA GLU A 6 38.82 -50.34 27.10
C GLU A 6 38.95 -48.94 26.50
N VAL A 7 39.88 -48.75 25.55
CA VAL A 7 40.01 -47.51 24.77
C VAL A 7 38.76 -47.29 23.89
N LEU A 8 38.22 -48.33 23.27
CA LEU A 8 37.01 -48.23 22.43
C LEU A 8 35.77 -47.78 23.24
N LYS A 9 35.64 -48.21 24.50
CA LYS A 9 34.54 -47.80 25.40
C LYS A 9 34.58 -46.32 25.78
N ILE A 10 35.75 -45.69 25.78
CA ILE A 10 35.92 -44.27 26.13
C ILE A 10 35.78 -43.39 24.88
N VAL A 11 36.29 -43.84 23.75
CA VAL A 11 36.28 -43.07 22.49
C VAL A 11 34.87 -43.02 21.85
N THR A 12 34.10 -44.10 21.93
CA THR A 12 32.75 -44.18 21.35
C THR A 12 31.74 -43.14 21.89
N PRO A 13 31.56 -42.93 23.22
CA PRO A 13 30.65 -41.91 23.72
C PRO A 13 31.13 -40.49 23.40
N THR A 14 32.45 -40.26 23.39
CA THR A 14 33.02 -38.95 23.05
C THR A 14 32.72 -38.57 21.59
N ILE A 15 32.87 -39.51 20.66
CA ILE A 15 32.50 -39.32 19.26
C ILE A 15 30.98 -39.09 19.13
N ALA A 16 30.16 -39.85 19.88
CA ALA A 16 28.70 -39.69 19.85
C ALA A 16 28.25 -38.31 20.32
N VAL A 17 28.87 -37.75 21.36
CA VAL A 17 28.60 -36.39 21.85
C VAL A 17 28.98 -35.35 20.79
N ILE A 18 30.15 -35.49 20.15
CA ILE A 18 30.59 -34.58 19.08
C ILE A 18 29.62 -34.63 17.89
N VAL A 19 29.24 -35.83 17.45
CA VAL A 19 28.27 -36.00 16.35
C VAL A 19 26.91 -35.43 16.73
N SER A 20 26.45 -35.66 17.96
CA SER A 20 25.19 -35.09 18.46
C SER A 20 25.22 -33.55 18.47
N ALA A 21 26.32 -32.95 18.89
CA ALA A 21 26.51 -31.50 18.87
C ALA A 21 26.51 -30.94 17.44
N ILE A 22 27.19 -31.61 16.51
CA ILE A 22 27.19 -31.23 15.08
C ILE A 22 25.80 -31.36 14.48
N VAL A 23 25.08 -32.45 14.73
CA VAL A 23 23.72 -32.64 14.23
C VAL A 23 22.77 -31.60 14.82
N SER A 24 22.86 -31.34 16.12
CA SER A 24 22.04 -30.33 16.81
C SER A 24 22.23 -28.93 16.23
N THR A 25 23.48 -28.50 16.00
CA THR A 25 23.77 -27.19 15.39
C THR A 25 23.26 -27.08 13.95
N ILE A 26 23.32 -28.15 13.15
CA ILE A 26 22.75 -28.18 11.81
C ILE A 26 21.21 -28.05 11.86
N VAL A 27 20.55 -28.79 12.76
CA VAL A 27 19.09 -28.76 12.92
C VAL A 27 18.63 -27.38 13.39
N LEU A 28 19.28 -26.78 14.39
CA LEU A 28 19.00 -25.43 14.86
C LEU A 28 19.18 -24.39 13.74
N SER A 29 20.27 -24.48 12.99
CA SER A 29 20.52 -23.59 11.85
C SER A 29 19.43 -23.70 10.79
N ARG A 30 18.94 -24.92 10.51
CA ARG A 30 17.82 -25.14 9.58
C ARG A 30 16.52 -24.52 10.10
N LYS A 31 16.21 -24.70 11.39
CA LYS A 31 15.02 -24.13 12.02
C LYS A 31 15.04 -22.60 11.99
N ILE A 32 16.15 -21.99 12.37
CA ILE A 32 16.33 -20.53 12.32
C ILE A 32 16.15 -20.02 10.88
N ARG A 33 16.72 -20.69 9.88
CA ARG A 33 16.54 -20.31 8.46
C ARG A 33 15.08 -20.40 8.02
N GLN A 34 14.34 -21.40 8.48
CA GLN A 34 12.91 -21.53 8.18
C GLN A 34 12.09 -20.42 8.84
N GLU A 35 12.35 -20.13 10.11
CA GLU A 35 11.70 -19.03 10.84
C GLU A 35 12.01 -17.67 10.22
N LEU A 36 13.26 -17.42 9.83
CA LEU A 36 13.66 -16.19 9.13
C LEU A 36 12.94 -16.06 7.79
N LYS A 37 12.86 -17.13 7.00
CA LYS A 37 12.11 -17.10 5.73
C LYS A 37 10.64 -16.78 5.97
N GLY A 38 10.00 -17.45 6.92
CA GLY A 38 8.60 -17.19 7.27
C GLY A 38 8.37 -15.75 7.75
N ASN A 39 9.28 -15.19 8.55
CA ASN A 39 9.19 -13.81 9.02
C ASN A 39 9.39 -12.80 7.89
N ILE A 40 10.32 -13.05 6.96
CA ILE A 40 10.52 -12.19 5.78
C ILE A 40 9.28 -12.21 4.89
N GLU A 41 8.69 -13.38 4.67
CA GLU A 41 7.45 -13.50 3.89
C GLU A 41 6.31 -12.74 4.57
N ARG A 42 6.09 -12.93 5.86
CA ARG A 42 5.08 -12.18 6.64
C ARG A 42 5.29 -10.67 6.56
N GLN A 43 6.52 -10.20 6.77
CA GLN A 43 6.85 -8.78 6.66
C GLN A 43 6.52 -8.23 5.27
N LYS A 44 6.89 -8.96 4.22
CA LYS A 44 6.56 -8.58 2.84
C LYS A 44 5.05 -8.45 2.63
N TYR A 45 4.25 -9.38 3.15
CA TYR A 45 2.79 -9.30 3.08
C TYR A 45 2.24 -8.10 3.88
N GLU A 46 2.77 -7.84 5.06
CA GLU A 46 2.38 -6.68 5.87
C GLU A 46 2.69 -5.37 5.15
N ASP A 47 3.85 -5.25 4.52
CA ASP A 47 4.25 -4.08 3.73
C ASP A 47 3.34 -3.88 2.51
N ILE A 48 3.01 -4.96 1.78
CA ILE A 48 2.06 -4.93 0.67
C ILE A 48 0.68 -4.47 1.15
N LEU A 49 0.18 -5.05 2.24
CA LEU A 49 -1.11 -4.70 2.81
C LEU A 49 -1.13 -3.24 3.29
N HIS A 50 -0.04 -2.79 3.90
CA HIS A 50 0.15 -1.41 4.33
C HIS A 50 0.05 -0.45 3.14
N ALA A 51 0.81 -0.70 2.07
CA ALA A 51 0.79 0.12 0.86
C ALA A 51 -0.62 0.24 0.26
N HIS A 52 -1.33 -0.88 0.13
CA HIS A 52 -2.70 -0.88 -0.40
C HIS A 52 -3.69 -0.14 0.51
N LYS A 53 -3.53 -0.22 1.84
CA LYS A 53 -4.34 0.55 2.80
C LYS A 53 -4.07 2.05 2.68
N GLN A 54 -2.81 2.47 2.54
CA GLN A 54 -2.48 3.88 2.33
C GLN A 54 -3.06 4.42 1.02
N MET A 55 -2.99 3.63 -0.06
CA MET A 55 -3.64 4.01 -1.32
C MET A 55 -5.16 4.06 -1.20
N TYR A 56 -5.76 3.13 -0.48
CA TYR A 56 -7.20 3.17 -0.19
C TYR A 56 -7.59 4.45 0.56
N ARG A 57 -6.78 4.89 1.53
CA ARG A 57 -6.96 6.16 2.26
C ARG A 57 -6.98 7.36 1.30
N LEU A 58 -6.13 7.37 0.29
CA LEU A 58 -6.09 8.46 -0.70
C LEU A 58 -7.35 8.54 -1.56
N LEU A 59 -8.11 7.46 -1.72
CA LEU A 59 -9.40 7.50 -2.41
C LEU A 59 -10.41 8.41 -1.70
N ALA A 60 -10.25 8.68 -0.41
CA ALA A 60 -11.08 9.62 0.33
C ALA A 60 -11.02 11.05 -0.24
N TYR A 61 -9.90 11.43 -0.87
CA TYR A 61 -9.81 12.70 -1.60
C TYR A 61 -10.57 12.66 -2.92
N MET A 62 -10.68 11.48 -3.52
CA MET A 62 -11.13 11.30 -4.89
C MET A 62 -12.63 11.05 -5.04
N THR A 63 -13.30 10.71 -3.94
CA THR A 63 -14.74 10.43 -3.91
C THR A 63 -15.57 11.71 -4.14
N ASP A 64 -16.73 11.54 -4.76
CA ASP A 64 -17.76 12.58 -4.92
C ASP A 64 -18.83 12.51 -3.81
N GLN A 65 -18.64 11.61 -2.84
CA GLN A 65 -19.42 11.55 -1.62
C GLN A 65 -18.95 12.59 -0.60
N ASP A 66 -19.86 13.03 0.25
CA ASP A 66 -19.51 13.99 1.29
C ASP A 66 -18.59 13.36 2.34
N ASN A 67 -17.44 14.00 2.56
CA ASN A 67 -16.38 13.56 3.46
C ASN A 67 -15.51 14.79 3.79
N PRO A 68 -15.02 14.94 5.04
CA PRO A 68 -14.05 15.97 5.42
C PRO A 68 -12.87 16.14 4.44
N LYS A 69 -12.40 15.05 3.82
CA LYS A 69 -11.27 15.04 2.88
C LYS A 69 -11.66 15.19 1.42
N ASN A 70 -12.94 15.33 1.07
CA ASN A 70 -13.33 15.34 -0.33
C ASN A 70 -12.70 16.53 -1.07
N LEU A 71 -12.19 16.25 -2.27
CA LEU A 71 -11.64 17.28 -3.13
C LEU A 71 -12.76 17.86 -4.01
N LEU A 72 -13.59 16.97 -4.58
CA LEU A 72 -14.67 17.33 -5.50
C LEU A 72 -16.00 17.38 -4.75
N LYS A 73 -16.50 18.60 -4.54
CA LYS A 73 -17.84 18.84 -3.99
C LYS A 73 -18.84 19.08 -5.10
N TRP A 74 -20.11 18.89 -4.79
CA TRP A 74 -21.20 19.23 -5.71
C TRP A 74 -22.37 19.82 -4.94
N GLU A 75 -23.04 20.78 -5.56
CA GLU A 75 -24.27 21.37 -5.06
C GLU A 75 -25.31 21.38 -6.18
N VAL A 76 -26.58 21.27 -5.79
CA VAL A 76 -27.72 21.49 -6.70
C VAL A 76 -28.36 22.81 -6.29
N PRO A 77 -28.19 23.89 -7.08
CA PRO A 77 -28.81 25.17 -6.78
C PRO A 77 -30.33 25.02 -6.69
N LYS A 78 -30.97 25.74 -5.76
CA LYS A 78 -32.44 25.74 -5.64
C LYS A 78 -33.06 26.16 -6.98
N GLY A 79 -33.79 25.24 -7.62
CA GLY A 79 -34.47 25.48 -8.90
C GLY A 79 -33.71 25.05 -10.16
N GLN A 80 -32.47 24.54 -10.05
CA GLN A 80 -31.75 23.93 -11.17
C GLN A 80 -31.67 22.40 -11.01
N LYS A 81 -31.65 21.68 -12.14
CA LYS A 81 -31.41 20.23 -12.14
C LYS A 81 -29.92 19.88 -12.20
N ASP A 82 -29.09 20.81 -12.67
CA ASP A 82 -27.68 20.54 -12.95
C ASP A 82 -26.82 20.68 -11.71
N LYS A 83 -25.88 19.74 -11.54
CA LYS A 83 -24.93 19.74 -10.43
C LYS A 83 -23.80 20.71 -10.75
N ILE A 84 -23.58 21.68 -9.88
CA ILE A 84 -22.39 22.53 -9.94
C ILE A 84 -21.29 21.86 -9.12
N HIS A 85 -20.13 21.66 -9.75
CA HIS A 85 -18.96 21.06 -9.12
C HIS A 85 -18.02 22.14 -8.57
N TYR A 86 -17.49 21.89 -7.37
CA TYR A 86 -16.50 22.75 -6.71
C TYR A 86 -15.28 21.93 -6.33
N ILE A 87 -14.12 22.58 -6.30
CA ILE A 87 -12.86 22.00 -5.84
C ILE A 87 -12.48 22.66 -4.52
N ASN A 88 -12.31 21.86 -3.48
CA ASN A 88 -11.75 22.32 -2.22
C ASN A 88 -10.22 22.44 -2.35
N ARG A 89 -9.69 23.67 -2.26
CA ARG A 89 -8.27 23.95 -2.48
C ARG A 89 -7.38 23.29 -1.43
N ALA A 90 -7.76 23.34 -0.15
CA ALA A 90 -6.95 22.78 0.93
C ALA A 90 -6.79 21.27 0.77
N ASN A 91 -7.89 20.57 0.47
CA ASN A 91 -7.88 19.13 0.22
C ASN A 91 -7.12 18.77 -1.07
N ALA A 92 -7.24 19.58 -2.13
CA ALA A 92 -6.44 19.41 -3.34
C ALA A 92 -4.93 19.53 -3.08
N GLN A 93 -4.50 20.55 -2.33
CA GLN A 93 -3.10 20.71 -1.95
C GLN A 93 -2.61 19.58 -1.04
N ALA A 94 -3.44 19.16 -0.07
CA ALA A 94 -3.14 18.02 0.80
C ALA A 94 -2.93 16.74 -0.02
N PHE A 95 -3.82 16.44 -0.98
CA PHE A 95 -3.67 15.31 -1.89
C PHE A 95 -2.38 15.38 -2.71
N LEU A 96 -2.05 16.54 -3.29
CA LEU A 96 -0.82 16.72 -4.08
C LEU A 96 0.47 16.51 -3.27
N ARG A 97 0.43 16.75 -1.95
CA ARG A 97 1.53 16.53 -1.02
C ARG A 97 1.59 15.09 -0.52
N GLU A 98 0.46 14.54 -0.07
CA GLU A 98 0.39 13.20 0.51
C GLU A 98 0.70 12.10 -0.52
N LEU A 99 0.27 12.23 -1.77
CA LEU A 99 0.48 11.17 -2.76
C LEU A 99 1.97 10.88 -3.01
N PRO A 100 2.85 11.86 -3.33
CA PRO A 100 4.28 11.62 -3.47
C PRO A 100 4.96 11.16 -2.17
N GLU A 101 4.53 11.69 -1.01
CA GLU A 101 5.08 11.32 0.29
C GLU A 101 4.84 9.84 0.60
N LEU A 102 3.60 9.36 0.43
CA LEU A 102 3.28 7.95 0.60
C LEU A 102 3.97 7.08 -0.47
N PHE A 103 3.98 7.54 -1.72
CA PHE A 103 4.47 6.74 -2.85
C PHE A 103 5.99 6.56 -2.81
N TYR A 104 6.74 7.66 -2.66
CA TYR A 104 8.20 7.67 -2.70
C TYR A 104 8.84 7.72 -1.32
N GLY A 105 8.28 8.50 -0.39
CA GLY A 105 8.84 8.67 0.95
C GLY A 105 8.65 7.43 1.82
N GLU A 106 7.43 6.90 1.87
CA GLU A 106 7.10 5.66 2.60
C GLU A 106 7.30 4.39 1.77
N GLY A 107 7.69 4.51 0.50
CA GLY A 107 7.96 3.36 -0.38
C GLY A 107 6.72 2.56 -0.79
N CYS A 108 5.50 3.03 -0.51
CA CYS A 108 4.27 2.32 -0.86
C CYS A 108 4.16 2.05 -2.37
N GLY A 109 4.79 2.89 -3.20
CA GLY A 109 4.80 2.74 -4.65
C GLY A 109 5.44 1.44 -5.16
N LEU A 110 6.35 0.84 -4.39
CA LEU A 110 7.02 -0.42 -4.75
C LEU A 110 6.06 -1.62 -4.83
N PHE A 111 4.93 -1.53 -4.13
CA PHE A 111 3.96 -2.62 -4.00
C PHE A 111 2.70 -2.42 -4.83
N LEU A 112 2.67 -1.37 -5.66
CA LEU A 112 1.52 -1.05 -6.50
C LEU A 112 1.78 -1.48 -7.94
N SER A 113 0.72 -1.91 -8.63
CA SER A 113 0.81 -2.16 -10.06
C SER A 113 1.05 -0.86 -10.82
N GLU A 114 1.71 -0.98 -11.97
CA GLU A 114 1.97 0.15 -12.86
C GLU A 114 0.66 0.86 -13.27
N GLU A 115 -0.41 0.10 -13.47
CA GLU A 115 -1.73 0.66 -13.80
C GLU A 115 -2.33 1.51 -12.69
N VAL A 116 -2.24 1.05 -11.43
CA VAL A 116 -2.77 1.79 -10.27
C VAL A 116 -1.95 3.07 -10.09
N THR A 117 -0.63 2.95 -10.20
CA THR A 117 0.29 4.08 -10.16
C THR A 117 -0.06 5.12 -11.23
N LYS A 118 -0.18 4.70 -12.50
CA LYS A 118 -0.55 5.60 -13.61
C LYS A 118 -1.85 6.33 -13.35
N LYS A 119 -2.90 5.64 -12.86
CA LYS A 119 -4.20 6.26 -12.56
C LYS A 119 -4.12 7.30 -11.44
N PHE A 120 -3.34 7.04 -10.38
CA PHE A 120 -3.14 8.02 -9.30
C PHE A 120 -2.42 9.27 -9.81
N PHE A 121 -1.34 9.11 -10.59
CA PHE A 121 -0.59 10.24 -11.14
C PHE A 121 -1.34 10.97 -12.25
N GLU A 122 -2.21 10.28 -13.00
CA GLU A 122 -3.16 10.91 -13.91
C GLU A 122 -4.11 11.83 -13.15
N TYR A 123 -4.72 11.33 -12.06
CA TYR A 123 -5.58 12.14 -11.19
C TYR A 123 -4.82 13.33 -10.59
N ARG A 124 -3.60 13.10 -10.09
CA ARG A 124 -2.69 14.15 -9.60
C ARG A 124 -2.45 15.24 -10.65
N SER A 125 -2.22 14.86 -11.90
CA SER A 125 -2.02 15.80 -13.01
C SER A 125 -3.26 16.66 -13.25
N ILE A 126 -4.46 16.08 -13.19
CA ILE A 126 -5.71 16.82 -13.30
C ILE A 126 -5.82 17.84 -12.16
N VAL A 127 -5.66 17.41 -10.90
CA VAL A 127 -5.74 18.29 -9.73
C VAL A 127 -4.73 19.43 -9.80
N HIS A 128 -3.49 19.14 -10.20
CA HIS A 128 -2.45 20.15 -10.35
C HIS A 128 -2.81 21.19 -11.41
N LYS A 129 -3.32 20.76 -12.57
CA LYS A 129 -3.77 21.69 -13.63
C LYS A 129 -4.92 22.57 -13.16
N LEU A 130 -5.86 22.03 -12.39
CA LEU A 130 -6.97 22.80 -11.82
C LEU A 130 -6.48 23.88 -10.85
N LEU A 131 -5.54 23.54 -9.96
CA LEU A 131 -4.97 24.52 -9.03
C LEU A 131 -4.13 25.59 -9.75
N LEU A 132 -3.40 25.23 -10.79
CA LEU A 132 -2.65 26.20 -11.61
C LEU A 132 -3.57 27.18 -12.34
N ALA A 133 -4.69 26.69 -12.88
CA ALA A 133 -5.66 27.55 -13.58
C ALA A 133 -6.27 28.62 -12.65
N GLU A 134 -6.39 28.30 -11.36
CA GLU A 134 -6.95 29.19 -10.34
C GLU A 134 -5.89 29.76 -9.39
N GLN A 135 -4.61 29.76 -9.77
CA GLN A 135 -3.48 30.14 -8.89
C GLN A 135 -3.59 31.56 -8.30
N ASN A 136 -4.28 32.47 -9.00
CA ASN A 136 -4.46 33.86 -8.58
C ASN A 136 -5.67 34.07 -7.67
N SER A 137 -6.57 33.08 -7.57
CA SER A 137 -7.70 33.13 -6.65
C SER A 137 -7.20 32.84 -5.22
N THR A 138 -7.76 33.49 -4.20
CA THR A 138 -7.54 33.16 -2.78
C THR A 138 -8.71 32.39 -2.17
N GLU A 139 -9.70 32.02 -2.98
CA GLU A 139 -10.89 31.32 -2.52
C GLU A 139 -10.53 29.93 -1.95
N ALA A 140 -11.20 29.56 -0.87
CA ALA A 140 -11.06 28.25 -0.26
C ALA A 140 -11.60 27.14 -1.17
N GLU A 141 -12.62 27.46 -1.96
CA GLU A 141 -13.25 26.58 -2.93
C GLU A 141 -13.50 27.36 -4.21
N PHE A 142 -13.27 26.74 -5.36
CA PHE A 142 -13.52 27.36 -6.67
C PHE A 142 -14.39 26.45 -7.53
N ARG A 143 -15.24 27.07 -8.36
CA ARG A 143 -16.12 26.34 -9.26
C ARG A 143 -15.32 25.65 -10.36
N LEU A 144 -15.56 24.36 -10.52
CA LEU A 144 -15.02 23.59 -11.63
C LEU A 144 -15.80 23.92 -12.91
N LYS A 145 -15.18 24.71 -13.79
CA LYS A 145 -15.78 25.10 -15.08
C LYS A 145 -15.70 23.98 -16.13
N ASN A 146 -14.81 23.02 -15.94
CA ASN A 146 -14.59 21.92 -16.89
C ASN A 146 -15.29 20.64 -16.41
N GLU A 147 -16.44 20.32 -17.02
CA GLU A 147 -17.21 19.11 -16.70
C GLU A 147 -16.53 17.82 -17.15
N GLU A 148 -15.71 17.86 -18.21
CA GLU A 148 -14.93 16.69 -18.66
C GLU A 148 -13.92 16.29 -17.59
N ALA A 149 -13.28 17.26 -16.94
CA ALA A 149 -12.36 17.01 -15.83
C ALA A 149 -13.09 16.35 -14.65
N ALA A 150 -14.29 16.82 -14.31
CA ALA A 150 -15.12 16.24 -13.25
C ALA A 150 -15.46 14.77 -13.56
N THR A 151 -15.87 14.51 -14.80
CA THR A 151 -16.22 13.16 -15.27
C THR A 151 -15.01 12.25 -15.26
N ARG A 152 -13.85 12.72 -15.74
CA ARG A 152 -12.62 11.96 -15.73
C ARG A 152 -12.16 11.62 -14.32
N MET A 153 -12.27 12.55 -13.39
CA MET A 153 -11.95 12.35 -11.97
C MET A 153 -12.81 11.25 -11.35
N LYS A 154 -14.13 11.24 -11.62
CA LYS A 154 -15.05 10.19 -11.15
C LYS A 154 -14.70 8.82 -11.74
N VAL A 155 -14.39 8.76 -13.05
CA VAL A 155 -13.99 7.52 -13.72
C VAL A 155 -12.70 6.96 -13.12
N LEU A 156 -11.71 7.82 -12.85
CA LEU A 156 -10.45 7.43 -12.21
C LEU A 156 -10.68 6.90 -10.79
N HIS A 157 -11.49 7.59 -9.98
CA HIS A 157 -11.87 7.12 -8.65
C HIS A 157 -12.51 5.72 -8.70
N HIS A 158 -13.49 5.51 -9.59
CA HIS A 158 -14.17 4.22 -9.71
C HIS A 158 -13.19 3.09 -10.09
N LYS A 159 -12.35 3.32 -11.12
CA LYS A 159 -11.35 2.34 -11.56
C LYS A 159 -10.33 2.02 -10.46
N LEU A 160 -9.82 3.04 -9.78
CA LEU A 160 -8.86 2.86 -8.68
C LEU A 160 -9.48 2.12 -7.49
N SER A 161 -10.70 2.48 -7.10
CA SER A 161 -11.44 1.82 -6.02
C SER A 161 -11.66 0.33 -6.32
N GLN A 162 -12.00 -0.02 -7.56
CA GLN A 162 -12.11 -1.41 -7.99
C GLN A 162 -10.77 -2.15 -7.91
N SER A 163 -9.71 -1.59 -8.50
CA SER A 163 -8.38 -2.22 -8.51
C SER A 163 -7.85 -2.45 -7.09
N ILE A 164 -7.93 -1.45 -6.22
CA ILE A 164 -7.42 -1.56 -4.83
C ILE A 164 -8.21 -2.59 -4.03
N ARG A 165 -9.54 -2.63 -4.17
CA ARG A 165 -10.39 -3.64 -3.49
C ARG A 165 -10.08 -5.06 -3.96
N GLN A 166 -9.79 -5.25 -5.24
CA GLN A 166 -9.41 -6.56 -5.78
C GLN A 166 -8.08 -7.01 -5.19
N CYS A 167 -7.07 -6.14 -5.18
CA CYS A 167 -5.77 -6.43 -4.57
C CYS A 167 -5.91 -6.76 -3.08
N LEU A 168 -6.61 -5.93 -2.30
CA LEU A 168 -6.81 -6.18 -0.86
C LEU A 168 -7.52 -7.52 -0.57
N LYS A 169 -8.50 -7.91 -1.40
CA LYS A 169 -9.19 -9.21 -1.23
C LYS A 169 -8.29 -10.40 -1.53
N ILE A 170 -7.42 -10.29 -2.55
CA ILE A 170 -6.46 -11.34 -2.90
C ILE A 170 -5.46 -11.49 -1.75
N GLU A 171 -4.86 -10.40 -1.30
CA GLU A 171 -3.87 -10.42 -0.22
C GLU A 171 -4.46 -10.94 1.11
N GLN A 172 -5.70 -10.56 1.45
CA GLN A 172 -6.38 -11.09 2.64
C GLN A 172 -6.67 -12.59 2.57
N ARG A 173 -6.90 -13.14 1.38
CA ARG A 173 -7.09 -14.57 1.18
C ARG A 173 -5.78 -15.31 1.39
N ASP A 174 -4.69 -14.79 0.84
CA ASP A 174 -3.36 -15.41 0.95
C ASP A 174 -2.86 -15.38 2.40
N LEU A 175 -3.12 -14.30 3.15
CA LEU A 175 -2.87 -14.21 4.60
C LEU A 175 -3.59 -15.28 5.43
N LYS A 176 -4.79 -15.73 5.00
CA LYS A 176 -5.53 -16.80 5.70
C LYS A 176 -5.04 -18.20 5.34
N ALA A 177 -4.25 -18.34 4.28
CA ALA A 177 -3.74 -19.61 3.78
C ALA A 177 -2.34 -19.95 4.34
N LEU A 178 -1.69 -19.00 5.00
CA LEU A 178 -0.39 -19.12 5.69
C LEU A 178 -0.58 -19.45 7.17
#